data_AF-A0A7J4G5D4-F1
#
_entry.id   AF-A0A7J4G5D4-F1
#
_cell.length_a   1.000
_cell.length_b   1.000
_cell.length_c   1.000
_cell.angle_alpha   90.00
_cell.angle_beta   90.00
_cell.angle_gamma   90.00
#
_symmetry.space_group_name_H-M   'P 1'
#
loop_
_entity.id
_entity.type
_entity.pdbx_description
1 polymer ?
#
loop_
_entity_poly.entity_id
_entity_poly.type
_entity_poly.pdbx_seq_one_letter_code
_entity_poly.pdbx_strand_id
1 'polypeptide(L)'
;MGLESVSTVFGYLSILSFVSGLGLIGLLIAAKFSPGSAKMLADLRSTHNRNALMFAAYIAAFCMLGSLYLSEIAYLVPCRYCWFQRIFMYPLAFILMAAFIRSDFGIKFYGLMLSGIGGLISLYHIRIQVFNIHSTSCDPMNPCTTRYLDVFGFMTIPMMAFAGFLLIFALLLFVEDVYYDENE
;
A
#
# COMPACT_ATOMS: atom_id res chain seq x y z
N MET A 1 8.46 18.63 -14.66
CA MET A 1 8.28 18.72 -13.21
C MET A 1 9.58 18.25 -12.56
N GLY A 2 10.12 18.99 -11.58
CA GLY A 2 11.38 18.61 -10.92
C GLY A 2 11.18 17.41 -9.98
N LEU A 3 12.24 16.62 -9.77
CA LEU A 3 12.22 15.46 -8.86
C LEU A 3 11.76 15.86 -7.44
N GLU A 4 12.19 17.02 -6.95
CA GLU A 4 11.79 17.54 -5.63
C GLU A 4 10.29 17.80 -5.51
N SER A 5 9.65 18.34 -6.55
CA SER A 5 8.20 18.58 -6.56
C SER A 5 7.44 17.26 -6.52
N VAL A 6 7.88 16.28 -7.31
CA VAL A 6 7.26 14.95 -7.36
C VAL A 6 7.43 14.21 -6.04
N SER A 7 8.63 14.21 -5.47
CA SER A 7 8.90 13.54 -4.20
C SER A 7 8.12 14.16 -3.05
N THR A 8 7.93 15.48 -3.06
CA THR A 8 7.10 16.19 -2.07
C THR A 8 5.63 15.77 -2.15
N VAL A 9 5.08 15.66 -3.36
CA VAL A 9 3.72 15.15 -3.58
C VAL A 9 3.58 13.71 -3.08
N PHE A 10 4.53 12.83 -3.44
CA PHE A 10 4.56 11.46 -2.92
C PHE A 10 4.65 11.44 -1.39
N GLY A 11 5.38 12.38 -0.80
CA GLY A 11 5.48 12.57 0.64
C GLY A 11 4.12 12.81 1.29
N TYR A 12 3.41 13.84 0.82
CA TYR A 12 2.07 14.18 1.35
C TYR A 12 1.06 13.05 1.17
N LEU A 13 1.04 12.42 -0.01
CA LEU A 13 0.15 11.29 -0.29
C LEU A 13 0.45 10.09 0.61
N SER A 14 1.72 9.84 0.93
CA SER A 14 2.12 8.75 1.83
C SER A 14 1.68 9.01 3.27
N ILE A 15 1.81 10.25 3.77
CA ILE A 15 1.29 10.62 5.10
C ILE A 15 -0.22 10.42 5.16
N LEU A 16 -0.95 10.94 4.17
CA LEU A 16 -2.40 10.78 4.08
C LEU A 16 -2.80 9.29 4.04
N SER A 17 -2.06 8.49 3.28
CA SER A 17 -2.33 7.06 3.14
C SER A 17 -2.10 6.31 4.44
N PHE A 18 -1.00 6.64 5.13
CA PHE A 18 -0.65 6.03 6.40
C PHE A 18 -1.68 6.35 7.49
N VAL A 19 -2.05 7.63 7.65
CA VAL A 19 -3.06 8.08 8.63
C VAL A 19 -4.41 7.45 8.34
N SER A 20 -4.85 7.45 7.08
CA SER A 20 -6.13 6.85 6.69
C SER A 20 -6.14 5.34 6.92
N GLY A 21 -5.04 4.64 6.59
CA GLY A 21 -4.90 3.21 6.82
C GLY A 21 -4.97 2.86 8.31
N LEU A 22 -4.26 3.59 9.16
CA LEU A 22 -4.34 3.41 10.62
C LEU A 22 -5.73 3.73 11.17
N GLY A 23 -6.37 4.80 10.70
CA GLY A 23 -7.73 5.17 11.09
C GLY A 23 -8.75 4.10 10.76
N LEU A 24 -8.69 3.54 9.54
CA LEU A 24 -9.54 2.43 9.12
C LEU A 24 -9.30 1.16 9.94
N ILE A 25 -8.03 0.78 10.15
CA ILE A 25 -7.69 -0.38 11.00
C ILE A 25 -8.18 -0.15 12.44
N GLY A 26 -7.99 1.05 12.99
CA GLY A 26 -8.48 1.43 14.31
C GLY A 26 -10.00 1.32 14.42
N LEU A 27 -10.74 1.79 13.41
CA LEU A 27 -12.20 1.64 13.35
C LEU A 27 -12.62 0.16 13.28
N LEU A 28 -11.96 -0.64 12.45
CA LEU A 28 -12.22 -2.08 12.32
C LEU A 28 -11.96 -2.83 13.62
N ILE A 29 -10.93 -2.44 14.38
CA ILE A 29 -10.63 -3.01 15.70
C ILE A 29 -11.67 -2.54 16.73
N ALA A 30 -11.96 -1.23 16.78
CA ALA A 30 -12.92 -0.66 17.73
C ALA A 30 -14.33 -1.24 17.55
N ALA A 31 -14.74 -1.54 16.31
CA ALA A 31 -15.99 -2.21 15.99
C ALA A 31 -16.13 -3.60 16.63
N LYS A 32 -15.03 -4.27 17.00
CA LYS A 32 -15.08 -5.56 17.73
C LYS A 32 -15.40 -5.39 19.21
N PHE A 33 -15.17 -4.21 19.78
CA PHE A 33 -15.30 -3.96 21.22
C PHE A 33 -16.46 -3.01 21.57
N SER A 34 -16.89 -2.16 20.64
CA SER A 34 -17.94 -1.17 20.87
C SER A 34 -19.10 -1.33 19.88
N PRO A 35 -20.35 -1.48 20.37
CA PRO A 35 -21.53 -1.57 19.51
C PRO A 35 -21.75 -0.30 18.67
N GLY A 36 -21.33 0.87 19.19
CA GLY A 36 -21.42 2.13 18.45
C GLY A 36 -20.51 2.15 17.22
N SER A 37 -19.26 1.70 17.37
CA SER A 37 -18.30 1.58 16.27
C SER A 37 -18.69 0.49 15.27
N ALA A 38 -19.30 -0.60 15.75
CA ALA A 38 -19.82 -1.66 14.87
C ALA A 38 -20.94 -1.14 13.96
N LYS A 39 -21.89 -0.38 14.52
CA LYS A 39 -22.96 0.25 13.73
C LYS A 39 -22.39 1.24 12.71
N MET A 40 -21.49 2.12 13.14
CA MET A 40 -20.83 3.08 12.24
C MET A 40 -20.11 2.38 11.08
N LEU A 41 -19.39 1.27 11.35
CA LEU A 41 -18.71 0.49 10.33
C LEU A 41 -19.70 -0.15 9.34
N ALA A 42 -20.79 -0.73 9.84
CA ALA A 42 -21.83 -1.34 9.00
C ALA A 42 -22.51 -0.29 8.09
N ASP A 43 -22.85 0.88 8.64
CA ASP A 43 -23.43 2.00 7.90
C ASP A 43 -22.46 2.50 6.80
N LEU A 44 -21.17 2.58 7.10
CA LEU A 44 -20.15 2.95 6.11
C LEU A 44 -19.99 1.90 5.02
N ARG A 45 -19.93 0.62 5.38
CA ARG A 45 -19.75 -0.49 4.44
C ARG A 45 -20.90 -0.59 3.46
N SER A 46 -22.16 -0.48 3.92
CA SER A 46 -23.34 -0.58 3.04
C SER A 46 -23.32 0.42 1.88
N THR A 47 -22.76 1.62 2.11
CA THR A 47 -22.71 2.68 1.09
C THR A 47 -21.40 2.67 0.29
N HIS A 48 -20.27 2.29 0.91
CA HIS A 48 -18.93 2.50 0.34
C HIS A 48 -18.15 1.23 0.01
N ASN A 49 -18.74 0.03 0.11
CA ASN A 49 -18.04 -1.23 -0.14
C ASN A 49 -17.34 -1.26 -1.51
N ARG A 50 -18.09 -0.98 -2.59
CA ARG A 50 -17.53 -0.95 -3.96
C ARG A 50 -16.49 0.16 -4.15
N ASN A 51 -16.71 1.30 -3.51
CA ASN A 51 -15.78 2.43 -3.57
C ASN A 51 -14.44 2.08 -2.90
N ALA A 52 -14.45 1.31 -1.81
CA ALA A 52 -13.23 0.87 -1.14
C ALA A 52 -12.36 -0.02 -2.04
N LEU A 53 -12.96 -0.96 -2.78
CA LEU A 53 -12.24 -1.78 -3.77
C LEU A 53 -11.66 -0.92 -4.90
N MET A 54 -12.44 0.04 -5.39
CA MET A 54 -11.99 1.00 -6.40
C MET A 54 -10.79 1.82 -5.91
N PHE A 55 -10.85 2.36 -4.68
CA PHE A 55 -9.73 3.10 -4.10
C PHE A 55 -8.50 2.23 -3.94
N ALA A 56 -8.65 0.98 -3.47
CA ALA A 56 -7.53 0.05 -3.35
C ALA A 56 -6.84 -0.20 -4.71
N ALA A 57 -7.62 -0.36 -5.79
CA ALA A 57 -7.11 -0.52 -7.14
C ALA A 57 -6.34 0.73 -7.63
N TYR A 58 -6.90 1.93 -7.44
CA TYR A 58 -6.24 3.17 -7.84
C TYR A 58 -4.97 3.45 -7.05
N ILE A 59 -4.96 3.19 -5.75
CA ILE A 59 -3.76 3.34 -4.92
C ILE A 59 -2.68 2.38 -5.38
N ALA A 60 -3.01 1.11 -5.62
CA ALA A 60 -2.04 0.13 -6.10
C ALA A 60 -1.46 0.53 -7.48
N ALA A 61 -2.31 0.99 -8.40
CA ALA A 61 -1.88 1.50 -9.71
C ALA A 61 -0.98 2.74 -9.56
N PHE A 62 -1.34 3.69 -8.69
CA PHE A 62 -0.53 4.87 -8.43
C PHE A 62 0.84 4.51 -7.82
N CYS A 63 0.89 3.57 -6.87
CA CYS A 63 2.14 3.07 -6.30
C CYS A 63 3.03 2.41 -7.37
N MET A 64 2.45 1.61 -8.27
CA MET A 64 3.19 1.01 -9.39
C MET A 64 3.74 2.09 -10.32
N LEU A 65 2.90 3.03 -10.77
CA LEU A 65 3.31 4.10 -11.67
C LEU A 65 4.35 5.03 -11.04
N GLY A 66 4.19 5.38 -9.76
CA GLY A 66 5.18 6.14 -9.00
C GLY A 66 6.52 5.41 -8.91
N SER A 67 6.49 4.09 -8.65
CA SER A 67 7.69 3.26 -8.65
C SER A 67 8.40 3.25 -10.00
N LEU A 68 7.64 3.14 -11.11
CA LEU A 68 8.19 3.21 -12.47
C LEU A 68 8.73 4.60 -12.80
N TYR A 69 8.05 5.66 -12.38
CA TYR A 69 8.53 7.03 -12.57
C TYR A 69 9.91 7.23 -11.95
N LEU A 70 10.10 6.74 -10.72
CA LEU A 70 11.38 6.85 -10.02
C LEU A 70 12.51 6.10 -10.74
N SER A 71 12.26 4.91 -11.30
CA SER A 71 13.34 4.16 -11.99
C SER A 71 13.59 4.62 -13.42
N GLU A 72 12.55 4.88 -14.20
CA GLU A 72 12.70 5.13 -15.64
C GLU A 72 12.90 6.60 -15.98
N ILE A 73 12.35 7.52 -15.18
CA ILE A 73 12.42 8.97 -15.44
C ILE A 73 13.39 9.65 -14.49
N ALA A 74 13.37 9.31 -13.20
CA ALA A 74 14.31 9.86 -12.22
C ALA A 74 15.64 9.08 -12.11
N TYR A 75 15.78 7.98 -12.88
CA TYR A 75 16.97 7.12 -12.92
C TYR A 75 17.44 6.60 -11.55
N LEU A 76 16.50 6.44 -10.60
CA LEU A 76 16.77 5.83 -9.30
C LEU A 76 16.67 4.32 -9.42
N VAL A 77 17.83 3.67 -9.58
CA VAL A 77 17.91 2.21 -9.71
C VAL A 77 17.42 1.54 -8.43
N PRO A 78 16.40 0.65 -8.49
CA PRO A 78 15.88 -0.02 -7.31
C PRO A 78 16.90 -1.01 -6.73
N CYS A 79 17.10 -0.95 -5.42
CA CYS A 79 17.90 -1.96 -4.72
C CYS A 79 17.15 -3.32 -4.66
N ARG A 80 17.82 -4.36 -4.14
CA ARG A 80 17.26 -5.71 -4.05
C ARG A 80 15.94 -5.78 -3.25
N TYR A 81 15.83 -5.06 -2.13
CA TYR A 81 14.60 -5.04 -1.35
C TYR A 81 13.47 -4.23 -2.01
N CYS A 82 13.79 -3.16 -2.73
CA CYS A 82 12.79 -2.45 -3.57
C CYS A 82 12.24 -3.38 -4.66
N TRP A 83 13.07 -4.23 -5.25
CA TRP A 83 12.63 -5.26 -6.20
C TRP A 83 11.65 -6.24 -5.57
N PHE A 84 11.92 -6.73 -4.36
CA PHE A 84 10.96 -7.57 -3.65
C PHE A 84 9.63 -6.85 -3.41
N GLN A 85 9.63 -5.58 -3.03
CA GLN A 85 8.39 -4.79 -2.90
C GLN A 85 7.63 -4.69 -4.23
N ARG A 86 8.32 -4.49 -5.36
CA ARG A 86 7.71 -4.46 -6.70
C ARG A 86 7.02 -5.77 -7.07
N ILE A 87 7.60 -6.92 -6.72
CA ILE A 87 7.01 -8.25 -6.97
C ILE A 87 5.63 -8.39 -6.32
N PHE A 88 5.40 -7.75 -5.17
CA PHE A 88 4.08 -7.77 -4.52
C PHE A 88 3.17 -6.64 -5.02
N MET A 89 3.70 -5.43 -5.24
CA MET A 89 2.87 -4.28 -5.63
C MET A 89 2.39 -4.35 -7.09
N TYR A 90 3.22 -4.78 -8.03
CA TYR A 90 2.88 -4.69 -9.47
C TYR A 90 1.76 -5.65 -9.84
N PRO A 91 1.82 -6.96 -9.48
CA PRO A 91 0.69 -7.85 -9.72
C PRO A 91 -0.57 -7.39 -8.98
N LEU A 92 -0.42 -6.89 -7.74
CA LEU A 92 -1.52 -6.37 -6.94
C LEU A 92 -2.27 -5.23 -7.66
N ALA A 93 -1.57 -4.32 -8.33
CA ALA A 93 -2.18 -3.27 -9.12
C ALA A 93 -3.07 -3.81 -10.25
N PHE A 94 -2.57 -4.80 -11.01
CA PHE A 94 -3.33 -5.38 -12.11
C PHE A 94 -4.54 -6.18 -11.64
N ILE A 95 -4.38 -7.03 -10.62
CA ILE A 95 -5.49 -7.88 -10.15
C ILE A 95 -6.58 -7.06 -9.46
N LEU A 96 -6.23 -6.01 -8.70
CA LEU A 96 -7.23 -5.14 -8.07
C LEU A 96 -7.97 -4.30 -9.10
N MET A 97 -7.28 -3.83 -10.14
CA MET A 97 -7.93 -3.13 -11.26
C MET A 97 -8.91 -4.06 -11.99
N ALA A 98 -8.50 -5.29 -12.30
CA ALA A 98 -9.36 -6.28 -12.93
C ALA A 98 -10.58 -6.62 -12.06
N ALA A 99 -10.37 -6.80 -10.75
CA ALA A 99 -11.43 -7.05 -9.79
C ALA A 99 -12.42 -5.88 -9.68
N PHE A 100 -11.93 -4.64 -9.68
CA PHE A 100 -12.78 -3.45 -9.70
C PHE A 100 -13.65 -3.39 -10.97
N ILE A 101 -13.07 -3.64 -12.15
CA ILE A 101 -13.81 -3.63 -13.43
C ILE A 101 -14.90 -4.72 -13.45
N ARG A 102 -14.60 -5.90 -12.90
CA ARG A 102 -15.54 -7.03 -12.83
C ARG A 102 -16.47 -6.99 -11.61
N SER A 103 -16.30 -6.04 -10.71
CA SER A 103 -16.92 -6.04 -9.38
C SER A 103 -16.74 -7.38 -8.63
N ASP A 104 -15.56 -8.00 -8.79
CA ASP A 104 -15.22 -9.29 -8.17
C ASP A 104 -14.62 -9.07 -6.78
N PHE A 105 -15.42 -9.31 -5.75
CA PHE A 105 -14.99 -9.18 -4.34
C PHE A 105 -14.16 -10.38 -3.86
N GLY A 106 -14.18 -11.52 -4.58
CA GLY A 106 -13.41 -12.72 -4.25
C GLY A 106 -11.89 -12.51 -4.31
N ILE A 107 -11.42 -11.43 -4.94
CA ILE A 107 -10.00 -11.06 -4.97
C ILE A 107 -9.43 -10.72 -3.58
N LYS A 108 -10.30 -10.42 -2.61
CA LYS A 108 -9.94 -9.89 -1.29
C LYS A 108 -8.86 -10.71 -0.60
N PHE A 109 -8.97 -12.03 -0.60
CA PHE A 109 -7.99 -12.91 0.04
C PHE A 109 -6.59 -12.76 -0.57
N TYR A 110 -6.48 -12.83 -1.90
CA TYR A 110 -5.22 -12.67 -2.61
C TYR A 110 -4.63 -11.26 -2.42
N GLY A 111 -5.49 -10.24 -2.48
CA GLY A 111 -5.10 -8.85 -2.25
C GLY A 111 -4.54 -8.64 -0.85
N LEU A 112 -5.16 -9.21 0.19
CA LEU A 112 -4.69 -9.14 1.57
C LEU A 112 -3.35 -9.86 1.75
N MET A 113 -3.17 -11.04 1.14
CA MET A 113 -1.89 -11.76 1.21
C MET A 113 -0.76 -10.95 0.57
N LEU A 114 -0.96 -10.44 -0.65
CA LEU A 114 0.08 -9.70 -1.37
C LEU A 114 0.40 -8.37 -0.68
N SER A 115 -0.62 -7.61 -0.26
CA SER A 115 -0.41 -6.34 0.45
C SER A 115 0.20 -6.52 1.83
N GLY A 116 -0.19 -7.58 2.56
CA GLY A 116 0.40 -7.94 3.85
C GLY A 116 1.88 -8.30 3.73
N ILE A 117 2.24 -9.21 2.84
CA ILE A 117 3.64 -9.64 2.64
C ILE A 117 4.49 -8.47 2.12
N GLY A 118 4.00 -7.74 1.12
CA GLY A 118 4.68 -6.54 0.61
C GLY A 118 4.89 -5.47 1.69
N GLY A 119 3.91 -5.28 2.56
CA GLY A 119 3.99 -4.40 3.73
C GLY A 119 5.07 -4.85 4.73
N LEU A 120 5.13 -6.14 5.06
CA LEU A 120 6.15 -6.70 5.96
C LEU A 120 7.57 -6.55 5.40
N ILE A 121 7.76 -6.79 4.09
CA ILE A 121 9.04 -6.57 3.42
C ILE A 121 9.42 -5.09 3.46
N SER A 122 8.46 -4.19 3.28
CA SER A 122 8.68 -2.75 3.38
C SER A 122 9.09 -2.34 4.79
N LEU A 123 8.41 -2.86 5.82
CA LEU A 123 8.75 -2.63 7.21
C LEU A 123 10.17 -3.11 7.56
N TYR A 124 10.55 -4.29 7.07
CA TYR A 124 11.89 -4.80 7.24
C TYR A 124 12.95 -3.94 6.51
N HIS A 125 12.62 -3.44 5.32
CA HIS A 125 13.52 -2.54 4.58
C HIS A 125 13.70 -1.19 5.30
N ILE A 126 12.64 -0.63 5.90
CA ILE A 126 12.75 0.55 6.77
C ILE A 126 13.72 0.27 7.92
N ARG A 127 13.62 -0.89 8.56
CA ARG A 127 14.54 -1.31 9.63
C ARG A 127 15.99 -1.36 9.14
N ILE A 128 16.24 -1.91 7.95
CA ILE A 128 17.59 -1.91 7.35
C ILE A 128 18.14 -0.49 7.22
N GLN A 129 17.35 0.46 6.70
CA GLN A 129 17.77 1.84 6.52
C GLN A 129 18.01 2.58 7.85
N VAL A 130 17.14 2.38 8.84
CA VAL A 130 17.26 3.04 10.15
C VAL A 130 18.45 2.55 10.95
N PHE A 131 18.71 1.24 10.92
CA PHE A 131 19.80 0.62 11.69
C PHE A 131 21.09 0.42 10.88
N ASN A 132 21.15 0.89 9.63
CA ASN A 132 22.26 0.70 8.70
C ASN A 132 22.73 -0.77 8.65
N ILE A 133 21.78 -1.69 8.55
CA ILE A 133 22.09 -3.14 8.54
C ILE A 133 22.68 -3.48 7.18
N HIS A 134 24.00 -3.62 7.12
CA HIS A 134 24.69 -4.06 5.93
C HIS A 134 24.46 -5.56 5.73
N SER A 135 23.85 -5.93 4.60
CA SER A 135 23.71 -7.33 4.20
C SER A 135 24.63 -7.62 3.02
N THR A 136 25.33 -8.75 3.06
CA THR A 136 26.11 -9.28 1.92
C THR A 136 25.23 -9.62 0.71
N SER A 137 23.91 -9.72 0.93
CA SER A 137 22.92 -9.97 -0.11
C SER A 137 22.56 -8.72 -0.93
N CYS A 138 22.89 -7.51 -0.51
CA CYS A 138 22.64 -6.30 -1.32
C CYS A 138 23.87 -5.98 -2.17
N ASP A 139 23.64 -5.41 -3.36
CA ASP A 139 24.71 -4.95 -4.24
C ASP A 139 25.52 -3.84 -3.53
N PRO A 140 26.86 -3.95 -3.41
CA PRO A 140 27.69 -2.89 -2.86
C PRO A 140 27.57 -1.54 -3.58
N MET A 141 27.27 -1.55 -4.88
CA MET A 141 27.07 -0.33 -5.69
C MET A 141 25.66 0.26 -5.55
N ASN A 142 24.69 -0.52 -5.07
CA ASN A 142 23.33 -0.08 -4.77
C ASN A 142 22.83 -0.69 -3.45
N PRO A 143 23.36 -0.23 -2.31
CA PRO A 143 23.09 -0.86 -1.04
C PRO A 143 21.69 -0.48 -0.53
N CYS A 144 21.04 -1.45 0.10
CA CYS A 144 19.68 -1.30 0.62
C CYS A 144 19.57 -0.33 1.82
N THR A 145 20.70 0.11 2.36
CA THR A 145 20.77 1.13 3.41
C THR A 145 20.69 2.55 2.87
N THR A 146 20.92 2.76 1.56
CA THR A 146 20.92 4.09 0.95
C THR A 146 19.52 4.70 0.91
N ARG A 147 19.44 5.97 1.30
CA ARG A 147 18.21 6.79 1.29
C ARG A 147 18.26 7.74 0.08
N TYR A 148 17.88 7.24 -1.09
CA TYR A 148 17.87 8.03 -2.33
C TYR A 148 16.90 9.21 -2.32
N LEU A 149 15.76 9.03 -1.67
CA LEU A 149 14.82 10.10 -1.36
C LEU A 149 14.67 10.17 0.16
N ASP A 150 14.76 11.38 0.68
CA ASP A 150 14.50 11.69 2.08
C ASP A 150 13.63 12.95 2.17
N VAL A 151 12.33 12.73 1.99
CA VAL A 151 11.35 13.81 1.98
C VAL A 151 11.01 14.15 3.43
N PHE A 152 10.97 15.44 3.76
CA PHE A 152 10.73 15.93 5.14
C PHE A 152 11.75 15.43 6.20
N GLY A 153 12.88 14.85 5.79
CA GLY A 153 13.94 14.36 6.69
C GLY A 153 13.64 13.04 7.40
N PHE A 154 12.52 12.38 7.07
CA PHE A 154 12.22 11.05 7.57
C PHE A 154 11.63 10.12 6.51
N MET A 155 10.98 10.64 5.46
CA MET A 155 10.20 9.82 4.55
C MET A 155 11.04 9.29 3.40
N THR A 156 11.36 8.00 3.48
CA THR A 156 12.11 7.27 2.45
C THR A 156 11.19 6.47 1.52
N ILE A 157 11.73 6.00 0.39
CA ILE A 157 11.02 5.13 -0.57
C ILE A 157 10.33 3.92 0.12
N PRO A 158 11.00 3.12 0.97
CA PRO A 158 10.33 1.99 1.62
C PRO A 158 9.24 2.42 2.62
N MET A 159 9.32 3.62 3.20
CA MET A 159 8.22 4.17 4.03
C MET A 159 7.00 4.53 3.18
N MET A 160 7.20 5.13 2.01
CA MET A 160 6.13 5.43 1.07
C MET A 160 5.45 4.13 0.59
N ALA A 161 6.26 3.11 0.25
CA ALA A 161 5.74 1.79 -0.13
C ALA A 161 4.93 1.14 1.00
N PHE A 162 5.42 1.20 2.24
CA PHE A 162 4.70 0.70 3.40
C PHE A 162 3.35 1.40 3.60
N ALA A 163 3.29 2.73 3.47
CA ALA A 163 2.04 3.47 3.58
C ALA A 163 1.01 3.05 2.51
N GLY A 164 1.46 2.83 1.27
CA GLY A 164 0.61 2.32 0.19
C GLY A 164 0.07 0.92 0.49
N PHE A 165 0.95 -0.02 0.86
CA PHE A 165 0.55 -1.38 1.23
C PHE A 165 -0.41 -1.40 2.43
N LEU A 166 -0.15 -0.60 3.46
CA LEU A 166 -1.00 -0.49 4.65
C LEU A 166 -2.40 -0.02 4.30
N LEU A 167 -2.52 1.02 3.46
CA LEU A 167 -3.83 1.54 3.07
C LEU A 167 -4.59 0.53 2.20
N ILE A 168 -3.93 -0.10 1.23
CA ILE A 168 -4.55 -1.15 0.41
C ILE A 168 -5.04 -2.29 1.32
N PHE A 169 -4.21 -2.77 2.24
CA PHE A 169 -4.58 -3.81 3.19
C PHE A 169 -5.79 -3.41 4.05
N ALA A 170 -5.79 -2.18 4.59
CA ALA A 170 -6.90 -1.65 5.38
C ALA A 170 -8.21 -1.55 4.58
N LEU A 171 -8.15 -1.09 3.33
CA LEU A 171 -9.31 -1.02 2.44
C LEU A 171 -9.86 -2.41 2.11
N LEU A 172 -8.98 -3.40 1.87
CA LEU A 172 -9.41 -4.77 1.61
C LEU A 172 -10.01 -5.44 2.86
N LEU A 173 -9.56 -5.10 4.07
CA LEU A 173 -10.24 -5.52 5.30
C LEU A 173 -11.59 -4.83 5.50
N PHE A 174 -11.73 -3.59 5.01
CA PHE A 174 -13.00 -2.88 5.03
C PHE A 174 -14.01 -3.51 4.07
N VAL A 175 -13.57 -3.98 2.90
CA VAL A 175 -14.45 -4.63 1.92
C VAL A 175 -15.12 -5.88 2.51
N GLU A 176 -16.44 -5.98 2.38
CA GLU A 176 -17.22 -7.20 2.69
C GLU A 176 -17.55 -7.95 1.41
N ASP A 177 -17.51 -9.28 1.49
CA ASP A 177 -17.90 -10.12 0.36
C ASP A 177 -19.41 -9.96 0.17
N VAL A 178 -19.81 -9.37 -0.96
CA VAL A 178 -21.22 -9.36 -1.36
C VAL A 178 -21.52 -10.78 -1.82
N TYR A 179 -22.11 -11.59 -0.94
CA TYR A 179 -22.73 -12.83 -1.36
C TYR A 179 -23.86 -12.44 -2.33
N TYR A 180 -23.69 -12.72 -3.61
CA TYR A 180 -24.83 -12.77 -4.53
C TYR A 180 -25.70 -13.91 -4.02
N ASP A 181 -26.84 -13.60 -3.42
CA ASP A 181 -27.89 -14.60 -3.21
C ASP A 181 -28.33 -15.02 -4.62
N GLU A 182 -28.09 -16.28 -5.00
CA GLU A 182 -28.55 -16.85 -6.26
C GLU A 182 -30.09 -17.09 -6.26
N ASN A 183 -30.87 -16.42 -5.40
CA ASN A 183 -32.32 -16.62 -5.28
C ASN A 183 -33.10 -15.29 -5.22
N GLU A 184 -33.31 -14.65 -6.36
CA GLU A 184 -34.53 -13.87 -6.66
C GLU A 184 -34.98 -14.09 -8.10
#